data_AF-A0A1V6JUG9-F1
#
_entry.id   AF-A0A1V6JUG9-F1
#
_cell.length_a   1.000
_cell.length_b   1.000
_cell.length_c   1.000
_cell.angle_alpha   90.00
_cell.angle_beta   90.00
_cell.angle_gamma   90.00
#
_symmetry.space_group_name_H-M   'P 1'
#
loop_
_entity.id
_entity.type
_entity.pdbx_description
1 polymer ?
#
loop_
_entity_poly.entity_id
_entity_poly.type
_entity_poly.pdbx_seq_one_letter_code
_entity_poly.pdbx_strand_id
1 'polypeptide(L)' 'MGVQSYNAAVYMPPLGEEGHYVTWVVDRGDLHSRTSDIGGMELYAGTPVVTSDPFRLMEHLAAVMLP' A
#
# COMPACT_ATOMS: atom_id res chain seq x y z
N MET A 1 4.64 2.56 -12.60
CA MET A 1 3.22 2.21 -12.34
C MET A 1 2.80 1.03 -13.23
N GLY A 2 3.58 -0.06 -13.19
CA GLY A 2 3.28 -1.36 -13.79
C GLY A 2 3.39 -2.38 -12.67
N VAL A 3 2.36 -2.42 -11.83
CA VAL A 3 2.30 -3.21 -10.60
C VAL A 3 2.56 -4.68 -10.97
N GLN A 4 3.59 -5.27 -10.37
CA GLN A 4 3.94 -6.67 -10.61
C GLN A 4 3.44 -7.56 -9.48
N SER A 5 3.45 -7.05 -8.24
CA SER A 5 2.95 -7.73 -7.06
C SER A 5 2.32 -6.72 -6.08
N TYR A 6 1.31 -7.16 -5.34
CA TYR A 6 0.61 -6.32 -4.36
C TYR A 6 0.13 -7.13 -3.16
N ASN A 7 -0.11 -6.44 -2.04
CA ASN A 7 -0.85 -6.98 -0.90
C ASN A 7 -2.19 -6.26 -0.78
N ALA A 8 -3.21 -6.99 -0.35
CA ALA A 8 -4.52 -6.45 -0.05
C ALA A 8 -4.94 -6.86 1.35
N ALA A 9 -5.53 -5.94 2.08
CA ALA A 9 -6.07 -6.18 3.42
C ALA A 9 -7.37 -5.41 3.60
N VAL A 10 -8.25 -5.95 4.44
CA VAL A 10 -9.44 -5.24 4.90
C VAL A 10 -9.29 -5.02 6.39
N TYR A 11 -9.21 -3.75 6.77
CA TYR A 11 -9.43 -3.36 8.15
C TYR A 11 -10.93 -3.32 8.37
N MET A 12 -11.41 -4.07 9.36
CA MET A 12 -12.82 -4.16 9.71
C MET A 12 -12.99 -4.11 11.23
N PRO A 13 -14.17 -3.68 11.72
CA PRO A 13 -14.49 -3.76 13.13
C PRO A 13 -14.39 -5.19 13.67
N PRO A 14 -14.15 -5.38 14.97
CA PRO A 14 -14.30 -6.68 15.61
C PRO A 14 -15.69 -7.28 15.32
N LEU A 15 -15.76 -8.62 15.30
CA LEU A 15 -17.02 -9.30 15.01
C LEU A 15 -18.07 -8.94 16.07
N GLY A 16 -19.21 -8.42 15.62
CA GLY A 16 -20.31 -7.99 16.48
C GLY A 16 -20.27 -6.52 16.90
N GLU A 17 -19.29 -5.76 16.43
CA GLU A 17 -19.20 -4.31 16.65
C GLU A 17 -19.52 -3.54 15.36
N GLU A 18 -20.13 -2.36 15.51
CA GLU A 18 -20.32 -1.43 14.39
C GLU A 18 -19.05 -0.62 14.11
N GLY A 19 -18.82 -0.28 12.84
CA GLY A 19 -17.72 0.59 12.45
C GLY A 19 -17.46 0.60 10.94
N HIS A 20 -16.32 1.17 10.55
CA HIS A 20 -15.96 1.35 9.15
C HIS A 20 -15.07 0.24 8.61
N TYR A 21 -15.30 -0.11 7.35
CA TYR A 21 -14.44 -0.99 6.59
C TYR A 21 -13.49 -0.14 5.75
N VAL A 22 -12.20 -0.41 5.86
CA VAL A 22 -11.16 0.25 5.06
C VAL A 22 -10.40 -0.82 4.31
N THR A 23 -10.42 -0.76 2.98
CA THR A 23 -9.62 -1.66 2.15
C THR A 23 -8.29 -0.99 1.85
N TRP A 24 -7.20 -1.72 2.09
CA TRP A 24 -5.84 -1.31 1.83
C TRP A 24 -5.29 -2.13 0.68
N VAL A 25 -4.70 -1.47 -0.31
CA VAL A 25 -3.95 -2.10 -1.40
C VAL A 25 -2.57 -1.47 -1.43
N VAL A 26 -1.53 -2.29 -1.35
CA VAL A 26 -0.13 -1.84 -1.28
C VAL A 26 0.63 -2.46 -2.44
N ASP A 27 1.17 -1.61 -3.32
CA ASP A 27 2.10 -2.03 -4.38
C ASP A 27 3.42 -2.48 -3.74
N ARG A 28 3.87 -3.69 -4.11
CA ARG A 28 5.13 -4.29 -3.65
C ARG A 28 6.18 -4.32 -4.77
N GLY A 29 5.90 -3.76 -5.94
CA GLY A 29 6.86 -3.69 -7.04
C GLY A 29 7.38 -5.06 -7.48
N ASP A 30 8.64 -5.11 -7.92
CA ASP A 30 9.31 -6.32 -8.40
C ASP A 30 9.66 -7.27 -7.24
N LEU A 31 9.22 -8.53 -7.34
CA LEU A 31 9.48 -9.60 -6.36
C LEU A 31 10.97 -9.95 -6.24
N HIS A 32 11.78 -9.64 -7.25
CA HIS A 32 13.22 -9.87 -7.22
C HIS A 32 14.00 -8.69 -6.62
N SER A 33 13.32 -7.57 -6.34
CA SER A 33 13.92 -6.39 -5.72
C SER A 33 13.88 -6.50 -4.20
N ARG A 34 15.04 -6.67 -3.56
CA ARG A 34 15.15 -6.73 -2.09
C ARG A 34 14.74 -5.43 -1.39
N THR A 35 14.74 -4.30 -2.08
CA THR A 35 14.31 -3.01 -1.50
C THR A 35 12.79 -2.86 -1.48
N SER A 36 12.06 -3.79 -2.10
CA SER A 36 10.60 -3.84 -2.06
C SER A 36 10.04 -4.65 -0.89
N ASP A 37 10.94 -5.28 -0.11
CA ASP A 37 10.60 -5.99 1.11
C ASP A 37 10.68 -5.10 2.35
N ILE A 38 10.08 -5.57 3.43
CA ILE A 38 10.18 -4.93 4.74
C ILE A 38 11.55 -5.22 5.35
N GLY A 39 12.18 -4.20 5.91
CA GLY A 39 13.53 -4.30 6.47
C GLY A 39 13.62 -3.76 7.90
N GLY A 40 14.85 -3.49 8.34
CA GLY A 40 15.10 -3.00 9.70
C GLY A 40 14.50 -1.62 9.99
N MET A 41 14.32 -0.77 8.97
CA MET A 41 13.69 0.55 9.14
C MET A 41 12.21 0.42 9.51
N GLU A 42 11.50 -0.48 8.83
CA GLU A 42 10.11 -0.79 9.12
C GLU A 42 9.98 -1.52 10.47
N LEU A 43 10.83 -2.54 10.69
CA LEU A 43 10.69 -3.45 11.84
C LEU A 43 11.17 -2.86 13.16
N TYR A 44 12.29 -2.13 13.15
CA TYR A 44 12.94 -1.66 14.39
C TYR A 44 12.79 -0.17 14.63
N ALA A 45 12.80 0.64 13.56
CA ALA A 45 12.60 2.09 13.70
C ALA A 45 11.11 2.48 13.58
N GLY A 46 10.23 1.54 13.24
CA GLY A 46 8.80 1.78 13.08
C GLY A 46 8.46 2.82 12.00
N THR A 47 9.39 3.09 11.08
CA THR A 47 9.26 4.15 10.08
C THR A 47 9.26 3.51 8.69
N PRO A 48 8.10 3.47 8.00
CA PRO A 48 8.02 2.91 6.65
C PRO A 48 8.82 3.73 5.64
N VAL A 49 9.57 3.07 4.77
CA VAL A 49 10.20 3.72 3.62
C VAL A 49 9.18 3.81 2.47
N VAL A 50 8.85 5.04 2.08
CA VAL A 50 7.96 5.32 0.95
C VAL A 50 8.80 5.78 -0.24
N THR A 51 8.79 4.99 -1.33
CA THR A 51 9.65 5.22 -2.50
C THR A 51 9.06 6.18 -3.52
N SER A 52 7.75 6.46 -3.44
CA SER A 52 7.00 7.28 -4.40
C SER A 52 6.22 8.38 -3.71
N ASP A 53 6.16 9.56 -4.35
CA ASP A 53 5.33 10.66 -3.88
C ASP A 53 3.83 10.29 -3.94
N PRO A 54 3.11 10.28 -2.80
CA PRO A 54 1.69 9.93 -2.77
C PRO A 54 0.81 10.88 -3.59
N PHE A 55 1.20 12.15 -3.75
CA PHE A 55 0.43 13.10 -4.57
C PHE A 55 0.54 12.75 -6.06
N ARG A 56 1.73 12.35 -6.52
CA ARG A 56 1.93 11.88 -7.89
C ARG A 56 1.19 10.58 -8.17
N LEU A 57 1.11 9.69 -7.16
CA LEU A 57 0.30 8.48 -7.24
C LEU A 57 -1.19 8.82 -7.39
N MET A 58 -1.71 9.75 -6.59
CA MET A 58 -3.11 10.19 -6.68
C MET A 58 -3.43 10.80 -8.06
N GLU A 59 -2.55 11.66 -8.58
CA GLU A 59 -2.70 12.24 -9.93
C GLU A 59 -2.82 11.15 -11.01
N HIS A 60 -1.93 10.14 -10.95
CA HIS A 60 -1.95 9.02 -11.91
C HIS A 60 -3.23 8.19 -11.80
N LEU A 61 -3.65 7.85 -10.58
CA LEU A 61 -4.85 7.06 -10.34
C LEU A 61 -6.11 7.79 -10.82
N ALA A 62 -6.22 9.09 -10.51
CA ALA A 62 -7.34 9.91 -10.96
C ALA A 62 -7.42 9.96 -12.50
N ALA A 63 -6.28 10.10 -13.18
CA ALA A 63 -6.22 10.16 -14.64
C ALA A 63 -6.64 8.85 -15.33
N VAL A 64 -6.50 7.69 -14.67
CA VAL A 64 -6.86 6.38 -15.25
C VAL A 64 -8.19 5.81 -14.74
N MET A 65 -8.70 6.29 -13.61
CA MET A 65 -9.99 5.86 -13.04
C MET A 65 -11.17 6.73 -13.48
N LEU A 66 -10.94 7.95 -13.94
CA LEU A 66 -12.00 8.77 -14.54
C LEU A 66 -12.22 8.33 -16.00
N PRO A 67 -13.47 8.13 -16.46
CA PRO A 67 -13.76 7.89 -17.87
C PRO A 67 -13.38 9.08 -18.76
#